data_AF-A0A9W7R6A6-F1
#
_entry.id   AF-A0A9W7R6A6-F1
#
_cell.length_a   1.000
_cell.length_b   1.000
_cell.length_c   1.000
_cell.angle_alpha   90.00
_cell.angle_beta   90.00
_cell.angle_gamma   90.00
#
_symmetry.space_group_name_H-M   'P 1'
#
loop_
_entity.id
_entity.type
_entity.pdbx_description
1 polymer ?
#
loop_
_entity_poly.entity_id
_entity_poly.type
_entity_poly.pdbx_seq_one_letter_code
_entity_poly.pdbx_strand_id
1 'polypeptide(L)'
;MEHKQLRPLDVQFALTVAGDEHPAVTLAAALLSHDAGEGHVCLPLSRLENNEASHPLLATCVSEIGELQSWEECLLASQAVSRGDEPTPMILCGDRLYLNRMWCNERTVARFFNEVNHAIEVDEALLAQTLDKLFPVSDDINWQKVAAAVALTRRISVISGGPGTGKTTTVAKLLAALIQMADGERCRIRLAAPTGKAAARLTESLGKALRQLPLTDEQKKRIPEDASTLHRLLGAQPGSQRLRHHAGNPLHLDVLVVDEASMIDLPMMSRLIDALPDHARVIFLGDRDQLASVEAGAVLGDICAYANAGFTAERAGQLSRLTGTHIPSG
;
A
#
# COMPACT_ATOMS: atom_id res chain seq x y z
N MET A 1 22.81 -33.21 12.58
CA MET A 1 22.85 -31.81 12.09
C MET A 1 21.41 -31.36 11.95
N GLU A 2 20.91 -30.54 12.86
CA GLU A 2 19.60 -29.92 12.71
C GLU A 2 19.62 -29.06 11.45
N HIS A 3 18.80 -29.42 10.46
CA HIS A 3 18.66 -28.63 9.25
C HIS A 3 17.95 -27.33 9.66
N LYS A 4 18.66 -26.18 9.60
CA LYS A 4 18.14 -24.84 9.96
C LYS A 4 17.08 -24.32 8.96
N GLN A 5 16.11 -25.16 8.60
CA GLN A 5 15.08 -24.83 7.61
C GLN A 5 13.90 -24.08 8.25
N LEU A 6 13.58 -24.33 9.52
CA LEU A 6 12.60 -23.56 10.28
C LEU A 6 13.25 -22.85 11.46
N ARG A 7 12.71 -21.69 11.83
CA ARG A 7 13.14 -20.96 13.03
C ARG A 7 12.43 -21.57 14.26
N PRO A 8 12.99 -21.43 15.47
CA PRO A 8 12.32 -21.86 16.69
C PRO A 8 10.91 -21.27 16.85
N LEU A 9 10.71 -20.02 16.38
CA LEU A 9 9.41 -19.36 16.39
C LEU A 9 8.37 -20.15 15.57
N ASP A 10 8.74 -20.63 14.38
CA ASP A 10 7.81 -21.30 13.46
C ASP A 10 7.32 -22.63 14.04
N VAL A 11 8.24 -23.40 14.63
CA VAL A 11 7.93 -24.67 15.26
C VAL A 11 7.08 -24.48 16.53
N GLN A 12 7.45 -23.53 17.40
CA GLN A 12 6.69 -23.28 18.62
C GLN A 12 5.30 -22.70 18.35
N PHE A 13 5.17 -21.84 17.34
CA PHE A 13 3.87 -21.36 16.87
C PHE A 13 3.00 -22.54 16.41
N ALA A 14 3.53 -23.42 15.57
CA ALA A 14 2.79 -24.57 15.07
C ALA A 14 2.32 -25.51 16.19
N LEU A 15 3.23 -25.90 17.10
CA LEU A 15 2.92 -26.80 18.21
C LEU A 15 1.88 -26.20 19.17
N THR A 16 1.92 -24.89 19.40
CA THR A 16 0.98 -24.24 20.34
C THR A 16 -0.39 -23.97 19.71
N VAL A 17 -0.43 -23.68 18.41
CA VAL A 17 -1.67 -23.34 17.69
C VAL A 17 -2.41 -24.57 17.20
N ALA A 18 -1.72 -25.53 16.59
CA ALA A 18 -2.33 -26.78 16.15
C ALA A 18 -2.52 -27.79 17.29
N GLY A 19 -1.72 -27.70 18.36
CA GLY A 19 -1.83 -28.61 19.50
C GLY A 19 -1.67 -30.08 19.10
N ASP A 20 -2.62 -30.92 19.54
CA ASP A 20 -2.66 -32.36 19.25
C ASP A 20 -3.55 -32.71 18.03
N GLU A 21 -3.82 -31.74 17.15
CA GLU A 21 -4.60 -31.96 15.93
C GLU A 21 -3.82 -32.75 14.87
N HIS A 22 -4.45 -32.96 13.70
CA HIS A 22 -3.86 -33.70 12.60
C HIS A 22 -2.47 -33.13 12.21
N PRO A 23 -1.42 -33.95 12.01
CA PRO A 23 -0.06 -33.47 11.74
C PRO A 23 0.06 -32.50 10.56
N ALA A 24 -0.85 -32.60 9.59
CA ALA A 24 -0.95 -31.68 8.46
C ALA A 24 -1.22 -30.23 8.88
N VAL A 25 -2.05 -30.01 9.91
CA VAL A 25 -2.37 -28.67 10.43
C VAL A 25 -1.13 -28.06 11.09
N THR A 26 -0.40 -28.87 11.87
CA THR A 26 0.88 -28.47 12.48
C THR A 26 1.91 -28.09 11.41
N LEU A 27 2.05 -28.90 10.36
CA LEU A 27 2.96 -28.61 9.26
C LEU A 27 2.57 -27.33 8.51
N ALA A 28 1.29 -27.17 8.17
CA ALA A 28 0.79 -25.97 7.50
C ALA A 28 1.02 -24.72 8.34
N ALA A 29 0.78 -24.77 9.66
CA ALA A 29 1.05 -23.66 10.58
C ALA A 29 2.55 -23.30 10.63
N ALA A 30 3.44 -24.30 10.65
CA ALA A 30 4.88 -24.08 10.66
C ALA A 30 5.37 -23.41 9.36
N LEU A 31 4.92 -23.92 8.20
CA LEU A 31 5.26 -23.36 6.90
C LEU A 31 4.66 -21.97 6.70
N LEU A 32 3.43 -21.74 7.16
CA LEU A 32 2.81 -20.42 7.14
C LEU A 32 3.62 -19.40 7.96
N SER A 33 4.04 -19.78 9.17
CA SER A 33 4.88 -18.91 10.02
C SER A 33 6.26 -18.65 9.38
N HIS A 34 6.83 -19.66 8.73
CA HIS A 34 8.09 -19.56 8.00
C HIS A 34 7.98 -18.57 6.84
N ASP A 35 7.02 -18.78 5.94
CA ASP A 35 6.76 -17.94 4.78
C ASP A 35 6.43 -16.49 5.21
N ALA A 36 5.64 -16.32 6.27
CA ALA A 36 5.38 -15.02 6.87
C ALA A 36 6.66 -14.34 7.42
N GLY A 37 7.60 -15.15 7.89
CA GLY A 37 8.93 -14.71 8.30
C GLY A 37 9.84 -14.26 7.18
N GLU A 38 9.69 -14.84 5.99
CA GLU A 38 10.42 -14.48 4.77
C GLU A 38 9.77 -13.32 4.01
N GLY A 39 8.58 -12.89 4.44
CA GLY A 39 7.88 -11.73 3.91
C GLY A 39 6.67 -12.05 3.03
N HIS A 40 6.26 -13.31 2.93
CA HIS A 40 5.03 -13.70 2.26
C HIS A 40 3.79 -13.36 3.12
N VAL A 41 2.73 -12.86 2.49
CA VAL A 41 1.49 -12.48 3.19
C VAL A 41 0.65 -13.72 3.54
N CYS A 42 0.74 -14.75 2.71
CA CYS A 42 -0.06 -15.96 2.79
C CYS A 42 0.71 -17.16 2.25
N LEU A 43 0.19 -18.35 2.54
CA LEU A 43 0.64 -19.63 2.00
C LEU A 43 -0.47 -20.17 1.06
N PRO A 44 -0.26 -20.18 -0.26
CA PRO A 44 -1.16 -20.85 -1.20
C PRO A 44 -1.18 -22.36 -0.95
N LEU A 45 -2.37 -22.98 -0.90
CA LEU A 45 -2.55 -24.42 -0.72
C LEU A 45 -1.92 -25.22 -1.85
N SER A 46 -1.88 -24.67 -3.07
CA SER A 46 -1.15 -25.25 -4.20
C SER A 46 0.34 -25.50 -3.92
N ARG A 47 0.96 -24.78 -2.97
CA ARG A 47 2.35 -25.02 -2.53
C ARG A 47 2.46 -26.20 -1.57
N LEU A 48 1.38 -26.52 -0.85
CA LEU A 48 1.26 -27.67 0.03
C LEU A 48 0.87 -28.95 -0.74
N GLU A 49 0.12 -28.82 -1.83
CA GLU A 49 -0.32 -29.95 -2.65
C GLU A 49 0.80 -30.53 -3.54
N ASN A 50 1.76 -29.70 -3.97
CA ASN A 50 2.89 -30.11 -4.80
C ASN A 50 4.06 -30.68 -3.97
N ASN A 51 3.84 -31.87 -3.41
CA ASN A 51 4.54 -32.48 -2.27
C ASN A 51 6.05 -32.78 -2.36
N GLU A 52 6.74 -32.75 -3.51
CA GLU A 52 8.15 -33.23 -3.59
C GLU A 52 9.21 -32.18 -3.98
N ALA A 53 8.84 -31.09 -4.66
CA ALA A 53 9.81 -30.13 -5.20
C ALA A 53 9.88 -28.80 -4.43
N SER A 54 8.87 -28.49 -3.61
CA SER A 54 8.64 -27.12 -3.11
C SER A 54 9.27 -26.82 -1.75
N HIS A 55 9.39 -27.82 -0.86
CA HIS A 55 10.05 -27.63 0.43
C HIS A 55 10.64 -28.96 0.97
N PRO A 56 11.93 -29.03 1.31
CA PRO A 56 12.58 -30.26 1.80
C PRO A 56 11.96 -30.84 3.08
N LEU A 57 11.25 -30.03 3.87
CA LEU A 57 10.50 -30.50 5.05
C LEU A 57 9.19 -31.21 4.71
N LEU A 58 8.51 -30.81 3.63
CA LEU A 58 7.28 -31.47 3.18
C LEU A 58 7.57 -32.93 2.84
N ALA A 59 8.63 -33.19 2.07
CA ALA A 59 9.02 -34.55 1.68
C ALA A 59 9.28 -35.49 2.88
N THR A 60 9.72 -34.96 4.03
CA THR A 60 9.96 -35.76 5.24
C THR A 60 8.65 -36.02 6.00
N CYS A 61 7.81 -34.99 6.16
CA CYS A 61 6.56 -35.06 6.92
C CYS A 61 5.39 -35.70 6.15
N VAL A 62 5.42 -35.73 4.81
CA VAL A 62 4.40 -36.38 3.97
C VAL A 62 4.23 -37.87 4.33
N SER A 63 5.31 -38.53 4.76
CA SER A 63 5.26 -39.93 5.22
C SER A 63 4.39 -40.15 6.47
N GLU A 64 4.27 -39.15 7.34
CA GLU A 64 3.43 -39.20 8.55
C GLU A 64 2.00 -38.71 8.29
N ILE A 65 1.81 -37.85 7.29
CA ILE A 65 0.52 -37.25 6.94
C ILE A 65 -0.35 -38.19 6.09
N GLY A 66 0.27 -39.06 5.28
CA GLY A 66 -0.45 -39.95 4.35
C GLY A 66 -1.02 -39.22 3.14
N GLU A 67 -1.84 -39.91 2.33
CA GLU A 67 -2.56 -39.30 1.20
C GLU A 67 -3.73 -38.45 1.72
N LEU A 68 -3.53 -37.14 1.77
CA LEU A 68 -4.62 -36.17 1.98
C LEU A 68 -5.41 -36.00 0.69
N GLN A 69 -6.72 -36.28 0.75
CA GLN A 69 -7.63 -36.02 -0.36
C GLN A 69 -7.91 -34.52 -0.55
N SER A 70 -7.96 -33.76 0.54
CA SER A 70 -8.19 -32.31 0.53
C SER A 70 -7.50 -31.62 1.70
N TRP A 71 -6.56 -30.72 1.41
CA TRP A 71 -5.94 -29.85 2.40
C TRP A 71 -6.97 -28.90 3.03
N GLU A 72 -7.89 -28.37 2.24
CA GLU A 72 -8.93 -27.45 2.70
C GLU A 72 -9.81 -28.08 3.78
N GLU A 73 -10.30 -29.30 3.56
CA GLU A 73 -11.15 -30.00 4.54
C GLU A 73 -10.39 -30.32 5.82
N CYS A 74 -9.14 -30.78 5.70
CA CYS A 74 -8.29 -31.10 6.86
C CYS A 74 -8.00 -29.85 7.70
N LEU A 75 -7.66 -28.74 7.06
CA LEU A 75 -7.37 -27.48 7.75
C LEU A 75 -8.62 -26.91 8.42
N LEU A 76 -9.77 -26.90 7.74
CA LEU A 76 -11.01 -26.35 8.31
C LEU A 76 -11.68 -27.23 9.37
N ALA A 77 -11.31 -28.51 9.46
CA ALA A 77 -11.74 -29.38 10.54
C ALA A 77 -11.09 -28.99 11.89
N SER A 78 -9.94 -28.31 11.84
CA SER A 78 -9.23 -27.80 13.01
C SER A 78 -9.87 -26.51 13.53
N GLN A 79 -9.87 -26.33 14.85
CA GLN A 79 -10.35 -25.09 15.49
C GLN A 79 -9.33 -23.94 15.37
N ALA A 80 -8.11 -24.23 14.92
CA ALA A 80 -7.07 -23.23 14.69
C ALA A 80 -7.28 -22.46 13.37
N VAL A 81 -8.12 -22.97 12.47
CA VAL A 81 -8.38 -22.39 11.15
C VAL A 81 -9.87 -22.13 10.96
N SER A 82 -10.24 -20.94 10.49
CA SER A 82 -11.61 -20.65 10.06
C SER A 82 -11.63 -19.94 8.71
N ARG A 83 -12.84 -19.63 8.21
CA ARG A 83 -13.01 -18.80 7.01
C ARG A 83 -13.08 -17.29 7.35
N GLY A 84 -12.78 -16.92 8.59
CA GLY A 84 -12.87 -15.54 9.09
C GLY A 84 -14.18 -15.20 9.79
N ASP A 85 -15.02 -16.20 10.04
CA ASP A 85 -16.24 -16.15 10.83
C ASP A 85 -15.95 -16.20 12.35
N GLU A 86 -14.86 -16.87 12.75
CA GLU A 86 -14.47 -17.01 14.14
C GLU A 86 -13.10 -16.35 14.45
N PRO A 87 -12.87 -15.89 15.71
CA PRO A 87 -11.58 -15.35 16.14
C PRO A 87 -10.48 -16.43 16.20
N THR A 88 -9.93 -16.79 15.05
CA THR A 88 -8.96 -17.87 14.87
C THR A 88 -7.56 -17.32 14.56
N PRO A 89 -6.48 -18.05 14.90
CA PRO A 89 -5.12 -17.64 14.59
C PRO A 89 -4.80 -17.70 13.10
N MET A 90 -5.39 -18.66 12.37
CA MET A 90 -5.20 -18.83 10.93
C MET A 90 -6.53 -18.70 10.18
N ILE A 91 -6.48 -18.11 8.98
CA ILE A 91 -7.65 -17.90 8.13
C ILE A 91 -7.41 -18.57 6.79
N LEU A 92 -8.38 -19.38 6.35
CA LEU A 92 -8.41 -19.92 5.00
C LEU A 92 -9.42 -19.15 4.15
N CYS A 93 -8.92 -18.40 3.16
CA CYS A 93 -9.73 -17.57 2.28
C CYS A 93 -9.41 -17.90 0.81
N GLY A 94 -10.33 -18.57 0.13
CA GLY A 94 -10.02 -19.21 -1.16
C GLY A 94 -9.01 -20.35 -0.97
N ASP A 95 -8.02 -20.46 -1.86
CA ASP A 95 -6.91 -21.42 -1.74
C ASP A 95 -5.75 -20.90 -0.88
N ARG A 96 -5.91 -19.80 -0.14
CA ARG A 96 -4.80 -19.14 0.57
C ARG A 96 -4.99 -19.22 2.07
N LEU A 97 -3.99 -19.76 2.75
CA LEU A 97 -3.91 -19.80 4.20
C LEU A 97 -3.13 -18.58 4.71
N TYR A 98 -3.64 -17.93 5.75
CA TYR A 98 -3.10 -16.69 6.29
C TYR A 98 -2.92 -16.78 7.79
N LEU A 99 -1.95 -16.02 8.33
CA LEU A 99 -2.06 -15.55 9.71
C LEU A 99 -3.20 -14.52 9.76
N ASN A 100 -4.07 -14.59 10.77
CA ASN A 100 -5.25 -13.72 10.87
C ASN A 100 -4.89 -12.22 10.78
N ARG A 101 -3.78 -11.82 11.41
CA ARG A 101 -3.25 -10.45 11.30
C ARG A 101 -2.98 -10.04 9.84
N MET A 102 -2.40 -10.92 9.02
CA MET A 102 -2.10 -10.61 7.62
C MET A 102 -3.36 -10.53 6.77
N TRP A 103 -4.29 -11.47 6.97
CA TRP A 103 -5.60 -11.44 6.32
C TRP A 103 -6.38 -10.16 6.63
N CYS A 104 -6.41 -9.75 7.90
CA CYS A 104 -7.04 -8.49 8.31
C CYS A 104 -6.39 -7.27 7.63
N ASN A 105 -5.06 -7.19 7.65
CA ASN A 105 -4.33 -6.09 7.02
C ASN A 105 -4.59 -6.04 5.50
N GLU A 106 -4.57 -7.19 4.82
CA GLU A 106 -4.83 -7.29 3.38
C GLU A 106 -6.25 -6.81 3.04
N ARG A 107 -7.25 -7.21 3.83
CA ARG A 107 -8.63 -6.73 3.65
C ARG A 107 -8.77 -5.24 3.86
N THR A 108 -8.09 -4.66 4.85
CA THR A 108 -8.06 -3.21 5.07
C THR A 108 -7.50 -2.48 3.84
N VAL A 109 -6.38 -2.97 3.29
CA VAL A 109 -5.77 -2.38 2.09
C VAL A 109 -6.68 -2.53 0.87
N ALA A 110 -7.24 -3.73 0.63
CA ALA A 110 -8.12 -3.98 -0.50
C ALA A 110 -9.37 -3.09 -0.46
N ARG A 111 -10.02 -2.95 0.71
CA ARG A 111 -11.18 -2.05 0.88
C ARG A 111 -10.82 -0.59 0.65
N PHE A 112 -9.65 -0.16 1.10
CA PHE A 112 -9.20 1.22 0.94
C PHE A 112 -9.10 1.63 -0.54
N PHE A 113 -8.54 0.77 -1.39
CA PHE A 113 -8.41 1.08 -2.82
C PHE A 113 -9.69 0.88 -3.63
N ASN A 114 -10.58 -0.04 -3.21
CA ASN A 114 -11.79 -0.39 -3.95
C ASN A 114 -13.06 0.36 -3.50
N GLU A 115 -13.33 0.41 -2.19
CA GLU A 115 -14.61 0.87 -1.65
C GLU A 115 -14.52 2.31 -1.11
N VAL A 116 -13.39 2.65 -0.48
CA VAL A 116 -13.21 3.94 0.21
C VAL A 116 -12.81 5.05 -0.76
N ASN A 117 -12.20 4.68 -1.90
CA ASN A 117 -11.79 5.62 -2.93
C ASN A 117 -12.98 6.12 -3.74
N HIS A 118 -13.18 7.43 -3.78
CA HIS A 118 -14.22 8.07 -4.59
C HIS A 118 -13.62 9.13 -5.51
N ALA A 119 -14.37 9.44 -6.58
CA ALA A 119 -14.07 10.57 -7.43
C ALA A 119 -14.37 11.86 -6.68
N ILE A 120 -13.46 12.83 -6.77
CA ILE A 120 -13.66 14.17 -6.22
C ILE A 120 -14.20 15.03 -7.36
N GLU A 121 -15.40 15.57 -7.15
CA GLU A 121 -15.98 16.53 -8.09
C GLU A 121 -15.18 17.83 -8.06
N VAL A 122 -14.74 18.24 -9.25
CA VAL A 122 -13.98 19.45 -9.48
C VAL A 122 -14.50 20.09 -10.77
N ASP A 123 -14.42 21.42 -10.85
CA ASP A 123 -14.67 22.12 -12.11
C ASP A 123 -13.56 21.75 -13.11
N GLU A 124 -13.92 20.95 -14.13
CA GLU A 124 -12.99 20.48 -15.16
C GLU A 124 -12.35 21.64 -15.93
N ALA A 125 -13.08 22.74 -16.16
CA ALA A 125 -12.56 23.89 -16.90
C ALA A 125 -11.51 24.65 -16.08
N LEU A 126 -11.80 24.91 -14.79
CA LEU A 126 -10.85 25.53 -13.87
C LEU A 126 -9.61 24.64 -13.67
N LEU A 127 -9.82 23.33 -13.50
CA LEU A 127 -8.74 22.37 -13.34
C LEU A 127 -7.84 22.32 -14.58
N ALA A 128 -8.41 22.21 -15.78
CA ALA A 128 -7.66 22.19 -17.04
C ALA A 128 -6.82 23.46 -17.20
N GLN A 129 -7.40 24.64 -16.98
CA GLN A 129 -6.68 25.92 -17.04
C GLN A 129 -5.53 26.00 -16.02
N THR A 130 -5.73 25.44 -14.83
CA THR A 130 -4.72 25.42 -13.77
C THR A 130 -3.57 24.48 -14.16
N LEU A 131 -3.89 23.31 -14.72
CA LEU A 131 -2.89 22.38 -15.24
C LEU A 131 -2.11 22.95 -16.43
N ASP A 132 -2.76 23.65 -17.35
CA ASP A 132 -2.10 24.32 -18.50
C ASP A 132 -1.09 25.39 -18.06
N LYS A 133 -1.36 26.09 -16.95
CA LYS A 133 -0.42 27.08 -16.39
C LYS A 133 0.79 26.42 -15.72
N LEU A 134 0.64 25.22 -15.17
CA LEU A 134 1.68 24.53 -14.40
C LEU A 134 2.52 23.57 -15.25
N PHE A 135 1.94 23.01 -16.31
CA PHE A 135 2.60 22.10 -17.23
C PHE A 135 2.69 22.77 -18.59
N PRO A 136 3.90 22.91 -19.17
CA PRO A 136 4.04 23.52 -20.48
C PRO A 136 3.21 22.75 -21.50
N VAL A 137 2.56 23.49 -22.39
CA VAL A 137 1.81 22.93 -23.51
C VAL A 137 2.79 22.20 -24.43
N SER A 138 2.51 20.94 -24.71
CA SER A 138 3.28 20.09 -25.62
C SER A 138 2.28 19.30 -26.45
N ASP A 139 2.62 19.06 -27.72
CA ASP A 139 1.81 18.21 -28.60
C ASP A 139 1.86 16.73 -28.17
N ASP A 140 2.88 16.34 -27.41
CA ASP A 140 3.04 15.00 -26.87
C ASP A 140 2.30 14.81 -25.53
N ILE A 141 1.93 13.56 -25.25
CA ILE A 141 1.28 13.19 -23.98
C ILE A 141 2.23 13.47 -22.81
N ASN A 142 1.89 14.47 -21.99
CA ASN A 142 2.60 14.76 -20.75
C ASN A 142 2.06 13.90 -19.59
N TRP A 143 2.71 12.78 -19.31
CA TRP A 143 2.33 11.86 -18.23
C TRP A 143 2.37 12.50 -16.84
N GLN A 144 3.20 13.52 -16.61
CA GLN A 144 3.19 14.25 -15.33
C GLN A 144 1.91 15.07 -15.17
N LYS A 145 1.42 15.67 -16.25
CA LYS A 145 0.13 16.38 -16.27
C LYS A 145 -1.03 15.41 -16.04
N VAL A 146 -0.98 14.23 -16.65
CA VAL A 146 -1.96 13.15 -16.42
C VAL A 146 -1.94 12.70 -14.96
N ALA A 147 -0.76 12.47 -14.37
CA ALA A 147 -0.62 12.08 -12.97
C ALA A 147 -1.21 13.13 -12.01
N ALA A 148 -0.97 14.42 -12.28
CA ALA A 148 -1.58 15.50 -11.50
C ALA A 148 -3.11 15.52 -11.65
N ALA A 149 -3.64 15.38 -12.87
CA ALA A 149 -5.09 15.31 -13.12
C ALA A 149 -5.74 14.13 -12.40
N VAL A 150 -5.10 12.94 -12.42
CA VAL A 150 -5.58 11.75 -11.71
C VAL A 150 -5.64 12.01 -10.19
N ALA A 151 -4.58 12.55 -9.62
CA ALA A 151 -4.49 12.81 -8.18
C ALA A 151 -5.42 13.94 -7.70
N LEU A 152 -5.78 14.89 -8.56
CA LEU A 152 -6.72 15.98 -8.21
C LEU A 152 -8.18 15.54 -8.23
N THR A 153 -8.51 14.50 -9.00
CA THR A 153 -9.89 14.02 -9.22
C THR A 153 -10.20 12.71 -8.49
N ARG A 154 -9.25 12.17 -7.71
CA ARG A 154 -9.43 10.96 -6.90
C ARG A 154 -8.98 11.21 -5.47
N ARG A 155 -9.70 10.63 -4.51
CA ARG A 155 -9.29 10.71 -3.11
C ARG A 155 -7.97 10.00 -2.86
N ILE A 156 -7.81 8.81 -3.42
CA ILE A 156 -6.61 7.97 -3.27
C ILE A 156 -5.99 7.78 -4.64
N SER A 157 -4.69 8.08 -4.73
CA SER A 157 -3.91 7.96 -5.96
C SER A 157 -2.52 7.43 -5.70
N VAL A 158 -1.98 6.73 -6.68
CA VAL A 158 -0.61 6.21 -6.69
C VAL A 158 0.07 6.72 -7.95
N ILE A 159 1.24 7.33 -7.80
CA ILE A 159 2.09 7.78 -8.92
C ILE A 159 3.37 6.95 -8.89
N SER A 160 3.46 6.02 -9.83
CA SER A 160 4.64 5.17 -10.02
C SER A 160 5.53 5.73 -11.11
N GLY A 161 6.84 5.66 -10.92
CA GLY A 161 7.82 5.96 -11.96
C GLY A 161 9.24 5.72 -11.49
N GLY A 162 10.16 5.46 -12.43
CA GLY A 162 11.57 5.22 -12.12
C GLY A 162 12.31 6.42 -11.52
N PRO A 163 13.57 6.26 -11.09
CA PRO A 163 14.44 7.37 -10.70
C PRO A 163 14.58 8.40 -11.83
N GLY A 164 14.57 9.69 -11.51
CA GLY A 164 14.76 10.75 -12.50
C GLY A 164 13.54 11.10 -13.38
N THR A 165 12.41 10.43 -13.22
CA THR A 165 11.16 10.69 -14.00
C THR A 165 10.40 11.97 -13.58
N GLY A 166 10.94 12.73 -12.62
CA GLY A 166 10.34 13.98 -12.16
C GLY A 166 9.11 13.83 -11.25
N LYS A 167 8.97 12.70 -10.54
CA LYS A 167 7.89 12.46 -9.55
C LYS A 167 7.73 13.64 -8.57
N THR A 168 8.84 14.08 -7.95
CA THR A 168 8.82 15.18 -6.99
C THR A 168 8.37 16.50 -7.60
N THR A 169 8.80 16.81 -8.83
CA THR A 169 8.37 18.02 -9.55
C THR A 169 6.89 17.94 -9.91
N THR A 170 6.41 16.76 -10.29
CA THR A 170 4.99 16.49 -10.57
C THR A 170 4.15 16.75 -9.32
N VAL A 171 4.62 16.28 -8.16
CA VAL A 171 3.96 16.46 -6.87
C VAL A 171 3.97 17.92 -6.44
N ALA A 172 5.07 18.65 -6.67
CA ALA A 172 5.12 20.08 -6.40
C ALA A 172 4.04 20.84 -7.19
N LYS A 173 3.88 20.54 -8.49
CA LYS A 173 2.84 21.13 -9.35
C LYS A 173 1.43 20.69 -8.92
N LEU A 174 1.26 19.43 -8.55
CA LEU A 174 0.00 18.90 -8.01
C LEU A 174 -0.43 19.64 -6.74
N LEU A 175 0.48 19.81 -5.78
CA LEU A 175 0.18 20.56 -4.54
C LEU A 175 -0.07 22.04 -4.83
N ALA A 176 0.66 22.64 -5.78
CA ALA A 176 0.42 24.01 -6.21
C ALA A 176 -0.99 24.17 -6.81
N ALA A 177 -1.43 23.27 -7.68
CA ALA A 177 -2.79 23.25 -8.22
C ALA A 177 -3.83 23.12 -7.11
N LEU A 178 -3.61 22.20 -6.16
CA LEU A 178 -4.51 21.98 -5.03
C LEU A 178 -4.66 23.23 -4.16
N ILE A 179 -3.55 23.92 -3.87
CA ILE A 179 -3.55 25.17 -3.10
C ILE A 179 -4.20 26.32 -3.88
N GLN A 180 -4.05 26.36 -5.21
CA GLN A 180 -4.67 27.37 -6.08
C GLN A 180 -6.18 27.19 -6.21
N MET A 181 -6.66 25.93 -6.21
CA MET A 181 -8.09 25.61 -6.33
C MET A 181 -8.85 25.68 -5.00
N ALA A 182 -8.15 25.58 -3.86
CA ALA A 182 -8.74 25.72 -2.53
C ALA A 182 -8.87 27.20 -2.16
N ASP A 183 -9.89 27.88 -2.71
CA ASP A 183 -10.18 29.29 -2.40
C ASP A 183 -10.70 29.44 -0.95
N GLY A 184 -9.81 29.84 -0.04
CA GLY A 184 -10.14 30.21 1.34
C GLY A 184 -10.25 29.05 2.34
N GLU A 185 -10.33 27.81 1.88
CA GLU A 185 -10.34 26.64 2.77
C GLU A 185 -8.94 26.34 3.34
N ARG A 186 -8.89 25.99 4.63
CA ARG A 186 -7.66 25.52 5.26
C ARG A 186 -7.33 24.12 4.75
N CYS A 187 -6.43 24.02 3.78
CA CYS A 187 -5.88 22.75 3.33
C CYS A 187 -4.60 22.40 4.11
N ARG A 188 -4.69 21.45 5.05
CA ARG A 188 -3.57 20.93 5.84
C ARG A 188 -2.90 19.78 5.09
N ILE A 189 -1.77 20.09 4.46
CA ILE A 189 -0.96 19.12 3.75
C ILE A 189 0.10 18.55 4.70
N ARG A 190 0.26 17.23 4.72
CA ARG A 190 1.35 16.53 5.41
C ARG A 190 2.16 15.72 4.42
N LEU A 191 3.47 15.70 4.64
CA LEU A 191 4.42 14.91 3.86
C LEU A 191 5.00 13.83 4.77
N ALA A 192 5.06 12.60 4.25
CA ALA A 192 5.66 11.49 4.96
C ALA A 192 6.49 10.61 4.06
N ALA A 193 7.42 9.88 4.67
CA ALA A 193 8.17 8.81 4.03
C ALA A 193 8.44 7.71 5.06
N PRO A 194 8.72 6.46 4.66
CA PRO A 194 8.97 5.37 5.60
C PRO A 194 10.28 5.56 6.40
N THR A 195 11.30 6.19 5.81
CA THR A 195 12.61 6.42 6.46
C THR A 195 12.93 7.89 6.64
N GLY A 196 13.75 8.22 7.65
CA GLY A 196 14.16 9.60 7.93
C GLY A 196 14.98 10.23 6.81
N LYS A 197 15.79 9.42 6.11
CA LYS A 197 16.57 9.87 4.96
C LYS A 197 15.68 10.23 3.77
N ALA A 198 14.65 9.43 3.50
CA ALA A 198 13.67 9.73 2.46
C ALA A 198 12.87 11.00 2.81
N ALA A 199 12.43 11.15 4.07
CA ALA A 199 11.73 12.34 4.53
C ALA A 199 12.58 13.62 4.35
N ALA A 200 13.85 13.60 4.74
CA ALA A 200 14.74 14.75 4.56
C ALA A 200 14.93 15.13 3.09
N ARG A 201 15.07 14.14 2.20
CA ARG A 201 15.19 14.36 0.74
C ARG A 201 13.90 14.93 0.14
N LEU A 202 12.75 14.44 0.60
CA LEU A 202 11.44 14.94 0.19
C LEU A 202 11.28 16.41 0.57
N THR A 203 11.61 16.78 1.81
CA THR A 203 11.62 18.17 2.28
C THR A 203 12.48 19.06 1.39
N GLU A 204 13.73 18.68 1.14
CA GLU A 204 14.67 19.49 0.35
C GLU A 204 14.19 19.65 -1.10
N SER A 205 13.82 18.55 -1.74
CA SER A 205 13.51 18.51 -3.16
C SER A 205 12.18 19.19 -3.47
N LEU A 206 11.15 18.92 -2.66
CA LEU A 206 9.85 19.55 -2.80
C LEU A 206 9.92 21.04 -2.46
N GLY A 207 10.68 21.42 -1.41
CA GLY A 207 10.89 22.82 -1.05
C GLY A 207 11.57 23.62 -2.17
N LYS A 208 12.58 23.05 -2.84
CA LYS A 208 13.22 23.68 -4.01
C LYS A 208 12.24 23.81 -5.19
N ALA A 209 11.50 22.76 -5.51
CA ALA A 209 10.56 22.76 -6.64
C ALA A 209 9.40 23.76 -6.43
N LEU A 210 8.83 23.81 -5.21
CA LEU A 210 7.73 24.71 -4.89
C LEU A 210 8.13 26.19 -4.90
N ARG A 211 9.39 26.52 -4.53
CA ARG A 211 9.90 27.90 -4.60
C ARG A 211 9.99 28.45 -6.04
N GLN A 212 10.09 27.58 -7.03
CA GLN A 212 10.15 27.95 -8.45
C GLN A 212 8.76 28.15 -9.07
N LEU A 213 7.70 27.75 -8.37
CA LEU A 213 6.33 27.84 -8.89
C LEU A 213 5.70 29.21 -8.61
N PRO A 214 4.80 29.69 -9.49
CA PRO A 214 4.14 30.98 -9.36
C PRO A 214 3.05 30.94 -8.28
N LEU A 215 3.47 30.96 -7.01
CA LEU A 215 2.57 31.00 -5.84
C LEU A 215 2.69 32.35 -5.12
N THR A 216 1.56 32.86 -4.67
CA THR A 216 1.49 34.03 -3.77
C THR A 216 2.04 33.69 -2.39
N ASP A 217 2.42 34.70 -1.60
CA ASP A 217 3.01 34.45 -0.27
C ASP A 217 2.04 33.79 0.72
N GLU A 218 0.74 34.07 0.60
CA GLU A 218 -0.30 33.37 1.38
C GLU A 218 -0.42 31.89 0.98
N GLN A 219 -0.28 31.57 -0.30
CA GLN A 219 -0.26 30.18 -0.77
C GLN A 219 1.00 29.44 -0.31
N LYS A 220 2.16 30.14 -0.28
CA LYS A 220 3.41 29.54 0.22
C LYS A 220 3.33 29.14 1.69
N LYS A 221 2.60 29.89 2.53
CA LYS A 221 2.39 29.54 3.95
C LYS A 221 1.57 28.26 4.15
N ARG A 222 0.81 27.82 3.14
CA ARG A 222 0.03 26.57 3.19
C ARG A 222 0.87 25.35 2.81
N ILE A 223 2.09 25.55 2.31
CA ILE A 223 3.01 24.48 1.99
C ILE A 223 3.64 23.97 3.28
N PRO A 224 3.70 22.64 3.49
CA PRO A 224 4.38 22.07 4.64
C PRO A 224 5.89 22.30 4.54
N GLU A 225 6.48 22.77 5.64
CA GLU A 225 7.92 23.03 5.73
C GLU A 225 8.73 21.74 5.82
N ASP A 226 8.19 20.71 6.49
CA ASP A 226 8.90 19.47 6.79
C ASP A 226 8.07 18.22 6.49
N ALA A 227 8.74 17.18 5.98
CA ALA A 227 8.26 15.82 5.98
C ALA A 227 8.71 15.06 7.24
N SER A 228 7.88 14.12 7.67
CA SER A 228 8.18 13.24 8.82
C SER A 228 8.25 11.77 8.41
N THR A 229 8.82 10.91 9.26
CA THR A 229 8.67 9.47 9.04
C THR A 229 7.23 9.03 9.29
N LEU A 230 6.77 7.95 8.64
CA LEU A 230 5.45 7.36 8.88
C LEU A 230 5.24 7.04 10.38
N HIS A 231 6.26 6.46 11.02
CA HIS A 231 6.25 6.21 12.46
C HIS A 231 6.05 7.47 13.30
N ARG A 232 6.71 8.58 12.95
CA ARG A 232 6.56 9.85 13.65
C ARG A 232 5.18 10.48 13.38
N LEU A 233 4.69 10.38 12.14
CA LEU A 233 3.36 10.85 11.76
C LEU A 233 2.26 10.13 12.56
N LEU A 234 2.35 8.81 12.67
CA LEU A 234 1.39 7.97 13.40
C LEU A 234 1.57 8.02 14.93
N GLY A 235 2.65 8.66 15.39
CA GLY A 235 2.97 8.80 16.81
C GLY A 235 3.31 7.46 17.47
N ALA A 236 4.23 6.70 16.86
CA ALA A 236 4.77 5.47 17.43
C ALA A 236 5.42 5.74 18.80
N GLN A 237 5.02 4.98 19.81
CA GLN A 237 5.52 5.12 21.17
C GLN A 237 6.76 4.24 21.39
N PRO A 238 7.88 4.79 21.91
CA PRO A 238 9.06 3.99 22.22
C PRO A 238 8.72 2.83 23.17
N GLY A 239 9.18 1.63 22.82
CA GLY A 239 8.94 0.41 23.63
C GLY A 239 7.53 -0.16 23.54
N SER A 240 6.67 0.34 22.64
CA SER A 240 5.34 -0.20 22.41
C SER A 240 5.03 -0.33 20.92
N GLN A 241 4.15 -1.27 20.59
CA GLN A 241 3.57 -1.39 19.25
C GLN A 241 2.37 -0.47 19.03
N ARG A 242 2.00 0.33 20.04
CA ARG A 242 0.89 1.26 19.99
C ARG A 242 1.26 2.50 19.18
N LEU A 243 0.33 2.88 18.31
CA LEU A 243 0.34 4.14 17.58
C LEU A 243 -0.64 5.09 18.24
N ARG A 244 -0.29 6.37 18.34
CA ARG A 244 -1.20 7.41 18.82
C ARG A 244 -2.39 7.60 17.89
N HIS A 245 -2.14 7.52 16.58
CA HIS A 245 -3.17 7.69 15.56
C HIS A 245 -3.63 6.32 15.03
N HIS A 246 -4.94 6.18 14.95
CA HIS A 246 -5.68 4.96 14.59
C HIS A 246 -7.14 5.36 14.31
N ALA A 247 -8.03 4.41 14.00
CA ALA A 247 -9.43 4.71 13.65
C ALA A 247 -10.17 5.56 14.70
N GLY A 248 -9.96 5.30 15.99
CA GLY A 248 -10.51 6.11 17.08
C GLY A 248 -9.82 7.46 17.36
N ASN A 249 -8.71 7.78 16.70
CA ASN A 249 -8.00 9.07 16.80
C ASN A 249 -7.31 9.39 15.46
N PRO A 250 -8.07 9.81 14.43
CA PRO A 250 -7.54 10.04 13.09
C PRO A 250 -6.50 11.15 13.03
N LEU A 251 -5.73 11.18 11.94
CA LEU A 251 -4.79 12.25 11.63
C LEU A 251 -5.54 13.55 11.31
N HIS A 252 -4.97 14.69 11.73
CA HIS A 252 -5.52 16.02 11.45
C HIS A 252 -4.90 16.59 10.17
N LEU A 253 -5.28 16.04 9.02
CA LEU A 253 -4.80 16.45 7.71
C LEU A 253 -5.92 16.35 6.67
N ASP A 254 -5.80 17.13 5.60
CA ASP A 254 -6.71 17.10 4.46
C ASP A 254 -6.05 16.45 3.23
N VAL A 255 -4.71 16.51 3.16
CA VAL A 255 -3.90 15.88 2.11
C VAL A 255 -2.66 15.23 2.74
N LEU A 256 -2.43 13.96 2.45
CA LEU A 256 -1.21 13.24 2.80
C LEU A 256 -0.46 12.84 1.53
N VAL A 257 0.80 13.23 1.44
CA VAL A 257 1.72 12.72 0.42
C VAL A 257 2.70 11.77 1.10
N VAL A 258 2.77 10.53 0.59
CA VAL A 258 3.71 9.52 1.08
C VAL A 258 4.70 9.19 -0.02
N ASP A 259 5.97 9.54 0.19
CA ASP A 259 7.07 9.23 -0.73
C ASP A 259 7.77 7.92 -0.38
N GLU A 260 8.43 7.32 -1.37
CA GLU A 260 9.03 5.99 -1.31
C GLU A 260 8.06 4.90 -0.81
N ALA A 261 6.85 4.90 -1.36
CA ALA A 261 5.79 3.95 -1.02
C ALA A 261 6.15 2.48 -1.34
N SER A 262 7.16 2.24 -2.18
CA SER A 262 7.73 0.91 -2.47
C SER A 262 8.28 0.23 -1.22
N MET A 263 8.73 1.01 -0.23
CA MET A 263 9.25 0.52 1.05
C MET A 263 8.16 0.31 2.11
N ILE A 264 6.86 0.53 1.80
CA ILE A 264 5.79 0.36 2.77
C ILE A 264 5.30 -1.10 2.73
N ASP A 265 5.46 -1.80 3.85
CA ASP A 265 4.90 -3.14 4.05
C ASP A 265 3.39 -3.12 4.35
N LEU A 266 2.80 -4.31 4.33
CA LEU A 266 1.37 -4.50 4.57
C LEU A 266 0.92 -4.06 5.99
N PRO A 267 1.64 -4.38 7.08
CA PRO A 267 1.28 -3.90 8.42
C PRO A 267 1.31 -2.37 8.58
N MET A 268 2.29 -1.68 7.99
CA MET A 268 2.39 -0.22 8.04
C MET A 268 1.30 0.42 7.18
N MET A 269 1.03 -0.12 5.99
CA MET A 269 -0.03 0.38 5.12
C MET A 269 -1.40 0.31 5.80
N SER A 270 -1.76 -0.85 6.36
CA SER A 270 -3.03 -1.04 7.08
C SER A 270 -3.18 -0.07 8.26
N ARG A 271 -2.14 0.07 9.09
CA ARG A 271 -2.11 1.03 10.21
C ARG A 271 -2.22 2.49 9.76
N LEU A 272 -1.59 2.84 8.64
CA LEU A 272 -1.70 4.16 8.04
C LEU A 272 -3.14 4.42 7.61
N ILE A 273 -3.76 3.46 6.92
CA ILE A 273 -5.15 3.54 6.44
C ILE A 273 -6.11 3.79 7.60
N ASP A 274 -6.00 3.01 8.68
CA ASP A 274 -6.85 3.16 9.87
C ASP A 274 -6.71 4.55 10.52
N ALA A 275 -5.57 5.22 10.35
CA ALA A 275 -5.34 6.54 10.91
C ALA A 275 -5.82 7.70 10.01
N LEU A 276 -6.30 7.44 8.79
CA LEU A 276 -6.75 8.49 7.88
C LEU A 276 -8.19 8.91 8.18
N PRO A 277 -8.50 10.22 8.19
CA PRO A 277 -9.89 10.65 8.23
C PRO A 277 -10.57 10.48 6.86
N ASP A 278 -11.90 10.39 6.86
CA ASP A 278 -12.71 10.13 5.65
C ASP A 278 -12.60 11.20 4.55
N HIS A 279 -12.26 12.43 4.92
CA HIS A 279 -12.07 13.54 3.97
C HIS A 279 -10.63 13.63 3.44
N ALA A 280 -9.67 12.89 4.01
CA ALA A 280 -8.28 13.01 3.60
C ALA A 280 -8.06 12.45 2.20
N ARG A 281 -7.37 13.24 1.37
CA ARG A 281 -6.75 12.79 0.13
C ARG A 281 -5.39 12.18 0.41
N VAL A 282 -5.05 11.10 -0.28
CA VAL A 282 -3.75 10.43 -0.14
C VAL A 282 -3.11 10.20 -1.50
N ILE A 283 -1.84 10.58 -1.60
CA ILE A 283 -1.02 10.45 -2.79
C ILE A 283 0.22 9.62 -2.42
N PHE A 284 0.31 8.41 -2.94
CA PHE A 284 1.49 7.57 -2.81
C PHE A 284 2.44 7.79 -3.98
N LEU A 285 3.72 7.93 -3.70
CA LEU A 285 4.77 8.07 -4.69
C LEU A 285 5.75 6.92 -4.51
N GLY A 286 6.10 6.26 -5.60
CA GLY A 286 7.06 5.18 -5.53
C GLY A 286 7.51 4.74 -6.90
N ASP A 287 8.24 3.65 -6.91
CA ASP A 287 8.66 2.97 -8.11
C ASP A 287 8.21 1.51 -8.00
N ARG A 288 7.45 1.04 -8.98
CA ARG A 288 6.97 -0.34 -9.04
C ARG A 288 8.13 -1.33 -9.16
N ASP A 289 9.22 -0.93 -9.80
CA ASP A 289 10.33 -1.82 -10.16
C ASP A 289 11.50 -1.72 -9.15
N GLN A 290 11.35 -0.90 -8.09
CA GLN A 290 12.33 -0.80 -7.00
C GLN A 290 12.18 -1.96 -6.02
N LEU A 291 13.24 -2.24 -5.26
CA LEU A 291 13.23 -3.19 -4.15
C LEU A 291 12.02 -2.94 -3.23
N ALA A 292 11.25 -3.99 -3.01
CA ALA A 292 10.09 -3.99 -2.11
C ALA A 292 10.51 -3.79 -0.64
N SER A 293 9.53 -3.61 0.24
CA SER A 293 9.76 -3.61 1.69
C SER A 293 10.48 -4.88 2.15
N VAL A 294 11.29 -4.74 3.20
CA VAL A 294 11.99 -5.85 3.87
C VAL A 294 11.03 -6.66 4.74
N GLU A 295 9.94 -6.05 5.22
CA GLU A 295 8.88 -6.74 5.94
C GLU A 295 7.82 -7.31 4.99
N ALA A 296 6.92 -8.14 5.54
CA ALA A 296 5.97 -8.90 4.74
C ALA A 296 5.00 -8.04 3.91
N GLY A 297 4.87 -8.40 2.64
CA GLY A 297 3.92 -7.83 1.68
C GLY A 297 4.47 -6.66 0.87
N ALA A 298 4.61 -6.88 -0.45
CA ALA A 298 5.00 -5.87 -1.43
C ALA A 298 3.77 -5.11 -1.98
N VAL A 299 3.14 -4.30 -1.14
CA VAL A 299 1.84 -3.67 -1.43
C VAL A 299 1.85 -2.84 -2.73
N LEU A 300 2.87 -2.00 -2.93
CA LEU A 300 2.93 -1.13 -4.11
C LEU A 300 3.05 -1.92 -5.42
N GLY A 301 3.81 -3.02 -5.41
CA GLY A 301 4.02 -3.87 -6.57
C GLY A 301 2.71 -4.47 -7.07
N ASP A 302 1.95 -5.06 -6.15
CA ASP A 302 0.67 -5.70 -6.45
C ASP A 302 -0.38 -4.68 -6.92
N ILE A 303 -0.44 -3.50 -6.30
CA ILE A 303 -1.34 -2.42 -6.74
C ILE A 303 -0.97 -1.94 -8.15
N CYS A 304 0.31 -1.70 -8.40
CA CYS A 304 0.77 -1.18 -9.68
C CYS A 304 0.82 -2.26 -10.79
N ALA A 305 0.61 -3.54 -10.48
CA ALA A 305 0.48 -4.60 -11.48
C ALA A 305 -0.75 -4.36 -12.38
N TYR A 306 -1.85 -3.88 -11.79
CA TYR A 306 -3.08 -3.52 -12.52
C TYR A 306 -2.93 -2.28 -13.41
N ALA A 307 -1.89 -1.46 -13.23
CA ALA A 307 -1.65 -0.30 -14.09
C ALA A 307 -1.39 -0.68 -15.55
N ASN A 308 -0.93 -1.90 -15.81
CA ASN A 308 -0.72 -2.41 -17.18
C ASN A 308 -2.03 -2.59 -17.96
N ALA A 309 -3.16 -2.70 -17.28
CA ALA A 309 -4.49 -2.75 -17.90
C ALA A 309 -4.98 -1.37 -18.38
N GLY A 310 -4.22 -0.29 -18.16
CA GLY A 310 -4.57 1.05 -18.63
C GLY A 310 -5.75 1.69 -17.89
N PHE A 311 -6.20 2.84 -18.41
CA PHE A 311 -7.39 3.52 -17.89
C PHE A 311 -8.65 2.93 -18.51
N THR A 312 -9.75 2.93 -17.75
CA THR A 312 -11.08 2.67 -18.32
C THR A 312 -11.42 3.70 -19.40
N ALA A 313 -12.24 3.33 -20.38
CA ALA A 313 -12.57 4.19 -21.51
C ALA A 313 -13.16 5.55 -21.09
N GLU A 314 -14.08 5.55 -20.13
CA GLU A 314 -14.66 6.79 -19.57
C GLU A 314 -13.58 7.67 -18.94
N ARG A 315 -12.68 7.06 -18.17
CA ARG A 315 -11.64 7.78 -17.45
C ARG A 315 -10.58 8.34 -18.40
N ALA A 316 -10.21 7.59 -19.44
CA ALA A 316 -9.32 8.06 -20.49
C ALA A 316 -9.92 9.30 -21.19
N GLY A 317 -11.20 9.25 -21.56
CA GLY A 317 -11.92 10.38 -22.15
C GLY A 317 -11.98 11.61 -21.22
N GLN A 318 -12.19 11.41 -19.92
CA GLN A 318 -12.13 12.49 -18.94
C GLN A 318 -10.74 13.11 -18.84
N LEU A 319 -9.70 12.28 -18.69
CA LEU A 319 -8.32 12.75 -18.60
C LEU A 319 -7.93 13.52 -19.86
N SER A 320 -8.38 13.08 -21.04
CA SER A 320 -8.14 13.81 -22.28
C SER A 320 -8.72 15.22 -22.30
N ARG A 321 -9.90 15.42 -21.72
CA ARG A 321 -10.48 16.76 -21.57
C ARG A 321 -9.67 17.61 -20.59
N LEU A 322 -9.24 17.03 -19.48
CA LEU A 322 -8.48 17.73 -18.44
C LEU A 322 -7.06 18.09 -18.88
N THR A 323 -6.41 17.24 -19.67
CA THR A 323 -5.03 17.44 -20.11
C THR A 323 -4.91 18.10 -21.48
N GLY A 324 -5.99 18.16 -22.27
CA GLY A 324 -5.97 18.67 -23.64
C GLY A 324 -5.23 17.76 -24.63
N THR A 325 -5.02 16.49 -24.27
CA THR A 325 -4.28 15.51 -25.08
C THR A 325 -5.02 14.17 -25.10
N HIS A 326 -4.96 13.43 -26.22
CA HIS A 326 -5.61 12.12 -26.30
C HIS A 326 -4.88 11.10 -25.40
N ILE A 327 -5.60 10.51 -24.44
CA ILE A 327 -5.10 9.50 -23.51
C ILE A 327 -5.66 8.15 -23.95
N PRO A 328 -4.82 7.14 -24.21
CA PRO A 328 -5.31 5.83 -24.59
C PRO A 328 -6.05 5.16 -23.42
N SER A 329 -7.17 4.49 -23.74
CA SER A 329 -7.77 3.51 -22.84
C SER A 329 -7.04 2.17 -22.98
N GLY A 330 -7.07 1.37 -21.91
CA GLY A 330 -6.58 -0.02 -21.96
C GLY A 330 -7.65 -1.03 -22.36
#